data_AF-C7M9A1-F1
#
_entry.id   AF-C7M9A1-F1
#
_cell.length_a   1.000
_cell.length_b   1.000
_cell.length_c   1.000
_cell.angle_alpha   90.00
_cell.angle_beta   90.00
_cell.angle_gamma   90.00
#
_symmetry.space_group_name_H-M   'P 1'
#
loop_
_entity.id
_entity.type
_entity.pdbx_description
1 polymer ?
#
loop_
_entity_poly.entity_id
_entity_poly.type
_entity_poly.pdbx_seq_one_letter_code
_entity_poly.pdbx_strand_id
1 'polypeptide(L)' 'MTPHDKVIYIIQQLEISDSKVARAIGKSKSTTTHKRMNLRGAKFSEEEFTNLRDFYLEKLKKIEML' A
#
# COMPACT_ATOMS: atom_id res chain seq x y z
N MET A 1 13.97 0.03 7.26
CA MET A 1 13.05 -0.50 6.23
C MET A 1 12.96 0.49 5.09
N THR A 2 13.11 0.03 3.85
CA THR A 2 12.90 0.88 2.65
C THR A 2 11.41 1.21 2.50
N PRO A 3 11.03 2.25 1.73
CA PRO A 3 9.61 2.56 1.49
C PRO A 3 8.84 1.36 0.93
N HIS A 4 9.49 0.59 0.05
CA HIS A 4 8.97 -0.66 -0.47
C HIS A 4 8.70 -1.68 0.64
N ASP A 5 9.67 -1.94 1.53
CA ASP A 5 9.48 -2.89 2.64
C ASP A 5 8.33 -2.48 3.56
N LYS A 6 8.18 -1.17 3.84
CA LYS A 6 7.09 -0.65 4.66
C LYS A 6 5.72 -0.90 4.00
N VAL A 7 5.61 -0.71 2.68
CA VAL A 7 4.39 -1.02 1.94
C VAL A 7 4.08 -2.52 1.96
N ILE A 8 5.08 -3.36 1.69
CA ILE A 8 4.91 -4.83 1.73
C ILE A 8 4.46 -5.28 3.12
N TYR A 9 5.03 -4.70 4.18
CA TYR A 9 4.63 -4.97 5.55
C TYR A 9 3.15 -4.64 5.79
N ILE A 10 2.67 -3.45 5.42
CA ILE A 10 1.25 -3.07 5.56
C ILE A 10 0.35 -4.04 4.78
N ILE A 11 0.74 -4.40 3.56
CA ILE A 11 -0.02 -5.32 2.71
C ILE A 11 -0.21 -6.67 3.38
N GLN A 12 0.86 -7.21 3.97
CA GLN A 12 0.85 -8.50 4.67
C GLN A 12 0.06 -8.42 5.97
N GLN A 13 0.28 -7.38 6.78
CA GLN A 13 -0.41 -7.20 8.07
C GLN A 13 -1.92 -7.05 7.93
N LEU A 14 -2.38 -6.33 6.90
CA LEU A 14 -3.81 -6.09 6.67
C LEU A 14 -4.44 -7.07 5.66
N GLU A 15 -3.64 -8.00 5.12
CA GLU A 15 -4.06 -8.98 4.11
C GLU A 15 -4.82 -8.36 2.91
N ILE A 16 -4.32 -7.23 2.41
CA ILE A 16 -4.99 -6.45 1.36
C ILE A 16 -4.52 -6.83 -0.05
N SER A 17 -5.47 -6.84 -0.98
CA SER A 17 -5.21 -7.14 -2.40
C SER A 17 -4.65 -5.93 -3.15
N ASP A 18 -3.99 -6.20 -4.29
CA ASP A 18 -3.38 -5.16 -5.13
C ASP A 18 -4.40 -4.13 -5.62
N SER A 19 -5.65 -4.53 -5.85
CA SER A 19 -6.73 -3.59 -6.21
C SER A 19 -7.00 -2.57 -5.09
N LYS A 20 -6.95 -3.00 -3.83
CA LYS A 20 -7.18 -2.11 -2.69
C LYS A 20 -5.98 -1.18 -2.47
N VAL A 21 -4.77 -1.72 -2.59
CA VAL A 21 -3.53 -0.93 -2.52
C VAL A 21 -3.50 0.12 -3.64
N ALA A 22 -3.80 -0.28 -4.88
CA ALA A 22 -3.86 0.61 -6.04
C ALA A 22 -4.80 1.81 -5.82
N ARG A 23 -5.98 1.55 -5.24
CA ARG A 23 -6.94 2.60 -4.85
C ARG A 23 -6.36 3.56 -3.81
N ALA A 24 -5.67 3.04 -2.80
CA ALA A 24 -5.10 3.86 -1.73
C ALA A 24 -3.95 4.77 -2.22
N ILE A 25 -3.15 4.30 -3.19
CA ILE A 25 -2.00 5.05 -3.72
C ILE A 25 -2.29 5.81 -5.02
N GLY A 26 -3.53 5.77 -5.52
CA GLY A 26 -3.93 6.47 -6.76
C GLY A 26 -3.26 5.92 -8.03
N LYS A 27 -3.02 4.61 -8.11
CA LYS A 27 -2.40 3.95 -9.28
C LYS A 27 -3.31 2.86 -9.86
N SER A 28 -2.94 2.33 -11.01
CA SER A 28 -3.61 1.16 -11.58
C SER A 28 -3.20 -0.13 -10.86
N LYS A 29 -4.10 -1.13 -10.87
CA LYS A 29 -3.81 -2.48 -10.34
C LYS A 29 -2.55 -3.08 -10.98
N SER A 30 -2.36 -2.91 -12.29
CA SER A 30 -1.18 -3.43 -13.01
C SER A 30 0.12 -2.83 -12.48
N THR A 31 0.18 -1.51 -12.32
CA THR A 31 1.35 -0.81 -11.74
C THR A 31 1.63 -1.28 -10.32
N THR A 32 0.59 -1.41 -9.49
CA THR A 32 0.73 -1.92 -8.13
C THR A 32 1.23 -3.37 -8.10
N THR A 33 0.71 -4.23 -8.98
CA THR A 33 1.14 -5.63 -9.10
C THR A 33 2.62 -5.71 -9.50
N HIS A 34 3.03 -4.90 -10.48
CA HIS A 34 4.43 -4.84 -10.92
C HIS A 34 5.36 -4.41 -9.78
N LYS A 35 4.96 -3.38 -9.02
CA LYS A 35 5.72 -2.90 -7.86
C LYS A 35 5.78 -3.94 -6.75
N ARG A 36 4.67 -4.58 -6.41
CA ARG A 36 4.59 -5.61 -5.36
C ARG A 36 5.49 -6.80 -5.67
N MET A 37 5.50 -7.25 -6.93
CA MET A 37 6.36 -8.33 -7.41
C MET A 37 7.80 -7.88 -7.66
N ASN A 38 8.12 -6.60 -7.43
CA ASN A 38 9.42 -5.98 -7.71
C ASN A 38 9.92 -6.25 -9.15
N LEU A 39 9.00 -6.31 -10.11
CA LEU A 39 9.34 -6.62 -11.51
C LEU A 39 10.21 -5.51 -12.08
N ARG A 40 11.36 -5.89 -12.64
CA ARG A 40 12.33 -4.96 -13.25
C ARG A 40 12.80 -3.86 -12.27
N GLY A 41 12.78 -4.13 -10.96
CA GLY A 41 13.19 -3.17 -9.93
C GLY A 41 12.17 -2.06 -9.66
N ALA A 42 10.93 -2.20 -10.14
CA ALA A 42 9.85 -1.27 -9.79
C ALA A 42 9.55 -1.34 -8.29
N LYS A 43 9.80 -0.26 -7.56
CA LYS A 43 9.57 -0.16 -6.11
C LYS A 43 8.48 0.84 -5.77
N PHE A 44 7.93 0.70 -4.56
CA PHE A 44 7.07 1.73 -4.01
C PHE A 44 7.90 2.92 -3.52
N SER A 45 7.41 4.13 -3.72
CA SER A 45 8.03 5.36 -3.23
C SER A 45 7.61 5.66 -1.78
N GLU A 46 8.28 6.62 -1.14
CA GLU A 46 7.89 7.11 0.20
C GLU A 46 6.52 7.81 0.18
N GLU A 47 6.16 8.47 -0.93
CA GLU A 47 4.83 9.04 -1.12
C GLU A 47 3.76 7.93 -1.17
N GLU A 48 3.99 6.85 -1.91
CA GLU A 48 3.06 5.73 -1.99
C GLU A 48 2.91 5.01 -0.64
N PHE A 49 4.00 4.89 0.11
CA PHE A 49 3.95 4.43 1.50
C PHE A 49 3.05 5.34 2.37
N THR A 50 3.29 6.65 2.32
CA THR A 50 2.55 7.64 3.12
C THR A 50 1.06 7.58 2.79
N ASN A 51 0.72 7.58 1.50
CA ASN A 51 -0.67 7.48 1.04
C ASN A 51 -1.35 6.19 1.50
N LEU A 52 -0.68 5.04 1.38
CA LEU A 52 -1.22 3.77 1.83
C LEU A 52 -1.45 3.74 3.34
N ARG A 53 -0.44 4.18 4.11
CA ARG A 53 -0.50 4.24 5.58
C ARG A 53 -1.67 5.12 6.03
N ASP A 54 -1.75 6.34 5.54
CA ASP A 54 -2.73 7.31 6.01
C ASP A 54 -4.15 6.89 5.62
N PHE A 55 -4.33 6.36 4.40
CA PHE A 55 -5.61 5.83 3.93
C PHE A 55 -6.17 4.71 4.82
N TYR A 56 -5.31 3.78 5.28
CA TYR A 56 -5.75 2.68 6.13
C TYR A 56 -5.85 3.06 7.60
N LEU A 57 -4.96 3.91 8.11
CA LEU A 57 -5.07 4.44 9.47
C LEU A 57 -6.37 5.23 9.67
N GLU A 58 -6.77 6.06 8.70
CA GLU A 58 -8.03 6.80 8.79
C GLU A 58 -9.24 5.84 8.89
N LYS A 59 -9.24 4.74 8.12
CA LYS A 59 -10.29 3.73 8.20
C LYS A 59 -10.31 2.99 9.53
N LEU A 60 -9.15 2.60 10.04
CA LEU A 60 -9.04 1.90 11.32
C LEU A 60 -9.50 2.80 12.47
N LYS A 61 -9.12 4.09 12.46
CA LYS A 61 -9.62 5.08 13.44
C LYS A 61 -11.15 5.21 13.39
N LYS A 62 -11.75 5.24 12.20
CA LYS A 62 -13.22 5.26 12.07
C LYS A 62 -13.87 4.01 12.65
N ILE A 63 -13.23 2.85 12.52
CA ILE A 63 -13.70 1.59 13.11
C ILE A 63 -13.55 1.60 14.63
N GLU A 64 -12.45 2.14 15.16
CA GLU A 64 -12.20 2.27 16.60
C GLU A 64 -13.23 3.17 17.31
N MET A 65 -13.83 4.12 16.59
CA MET A 65 -14.87 5.02 17.11
C MET A 65 -16.30 4.49 16.97
N LEU A 66 -16.50 3.27 16.44
CA LEU A 66 -17.82 2.61 16.40
C LEU A 66 -18.14 1.98 17.76
#